data_AF-A0A7X9HVS0-F1
#
_entry.id   AF-A0A7X9HVS0-F1
#
_cell.length_a   1.000
_cell.length_b   1.000
_cell.length_c   1.000
_cell.angle_alpha   90.00
_cell.angle_beta   90.00
_cell.angle_gamma   90.00
#
_symmetry.space_group_name_H-M   'P 1'
#
loop_
_entity.id
_entity.type
_entity.pdbx_description
1 polymer ?
#
loop_
_entity_poly.entity_id
_entity_poly.type
_entity_poly.pdbx_seq_one_letter_code
_entity_poly.pdbx_strand_id
1 'polypeptide(L)'
;MKKWGTKMDNIGLVEHCKKALEEKWGYVWGTFGQILTPALFEYKLKQYPLEIGQYKDYIQSNYLGKRTVDCVGLIKSYLWWDGKNPLYKAETDKTADVLFQMAVEKGNISTLPDIGGVAVYYKGHIGVYVGNGKVIEARGTKYGVVETNLVDRPWTHWCKVPFVKYDDGPHWAEDSYSYLKERIVVHEKRFNDPVTRGEVFALLAQVVSLLDE
;
A
#
# COMPACT_ATOMS: atom_id res chain seq x y z
N MET A 1 23.72 -2.25 -2.77
CA MET A 1 23.08 -2.43 -1.44
C MET A 1 22.42 -1.11 -1.03
N LYS A 2 21.09 -0.99 -1.12
CA LYS A 2 20.37 0.17 -0.57
C LYS A 2 20.48 0.11 0.96
N LYS A 3 21.19 1.07 1.56
CA LYS A 3 21.18 1.29 3.01
C LYS A 3 19.76 1.73 3.38
N TRP A 4 19.03 0.92 4.13
CA TRP A 4 17.75 1.30 4.73
C TRP A 4 18.02 2.30 5.87
N GLY A 5 18.19 3.57 5.50
CA GLY A 5 18.47 4.67 6.41
C GLY A 5 17.21 5.50 6.72
N THR A 6 16.72 5.40 7.95
CA THR A 6 16.31 6.53 8.81
C THR A 6 15.39 7.65 8.31
N LYS A 7 14.58 7.45 7.25
CA LYS A 7 13.44 8.34 6.97
C LYS A 7 12.17 7.51 6.83
N MET A 8 11.23 7.70 7.77
CA MET A 8 9.86 7.21 7.64
C MET A 8 9.16 8.15 6.67
N ASP A 9 9.19 7.82 5.39
CA ASP A 9 8.64 8.62 4.30
C ASP A 9 7.66 7.82 3.43
N ASN A 10 6.93 8.54 2.58
CA ASN A 10 5.87 7.98 1.76
C ASN A 10 6.42 6.99 0.71
N ILE A 11 7.63 7.23 0.19
CA ILE A 11 8.30 6.32 -0.75
C ILE A 11 8.63 4.99 -0.04
N GLY A 12 9.22 5.05 1.14
CA GLY A 12 9.54 3.87 1.93
C GLY A 12 8.29 3.09 2.34
N LEU A 13 7.18 3.77 2.63
CA LEU A 13 5.90 3.12 2.90
C LEU A 13 5.40 2.33 1.68
N VAL A 14 5.44 2.92 0.48
CA VAL A 14 5.06 2.24 -0.77
C VAL A 14 5.91 1.00 -0.99
N GLU A 15 7.24 1.12 -0.87
CA GLU A 15 8.15 -0.01 -1.07
C GLU A 15 7.95 -1.10 -0.02
N HIS A 16 7.64 -0.74 1.22
CA HIS A 16 7.31 -1.71 2.27
C HIS A 16 6.01 -2.46 1.97
N CYS A 17 4.98 -1.77 1.47
CA CYS A 17 3.73 -2.41 1.04
C CYS A 17 3.94 -3.33 -0.17
N LYS A 18 4.74 -2.92 -1.17
CA LYS A 18 5.12 -3.78 -2.32
C LYS A 18 5.85 -5.03 -1.86
N LYS A 19 6.79 -4.90 -0.91
CA LYS A 19 7.46 -6.05 -0.31
C LYS A 19 6.46 -7.00 0.37
N ALA A 20 5.51 -6.48 1.14
CA ALA A 20 4.50 -7.30 1.80
C ALA A 20 3.61 -8.06 0.79
N LEU A 21 3.31 -7.43 -0.36
CA LEU A 21 2.60 -8.04 -1.48
C LEU A 21 3.44 -9.14 -2.14
N GLU A 22 4.71 -8.87 -2.48
CA GLU A 22 5.63 -9.81 -3.11
C GLU A 22 5.89 -11.05 -2.24
N GLU A 23 6.09 -10.83 -0.93
CA GLU A 23 6.27 -11.89 0.07
C GLU A 23 4.95 -12.59 0.46
N LYS A 24 3.81 -12.19 -0.14
CA LYS A 24 2.47 -12.78 0.07
C LYS A 24 2.09 -12.83 1.55
N TRP A 25 2.24 -11.71 2.26
CA TRP A 25 1.88 -11.61 3.68
C TRP A 25 0.42 -11.96 3.92
N GLY A 26 0.15 -12.67 5.01
CA GLY A 26 -1.19 -13.09 5.41
C GLY A 26 -1.95 -12.01 6.16
N TYR A 27 -3.26 -12.23 6.33
CA TYR A 27 -4.10 -11.37 7.17
C TYR A 27 -4.48 -12.09 8.46
N VAL A 28 -4.06 -11.54 9.60
CA VAL A 28 -4.49 -12.00 10.93
C VAL A 28 -4.77 -10.78 11.80
N TRP A 29 -5.98 -10.70 12.33
CA TRP A 29 -6.45 -9.55 13.12
C TRP A 29 -5.50 -9.23 14.29
N GLY A 30 -5.15 -7.95 14.44
CA GLY A 30 -4.29 -7.48 15.52
C GLY A 30 -2.81 -7.83 15.37
N THR A 31 -2.36 -8.26 14.18
CA THR A 31 -0.93 -8.47 13.87
C THR A 31 -0.39 -7.33 12.99
N PHE A 32 0.93 -7.11 13.02
CA PHE A 32 1.56 -5.92 12.44
C PHE A 32 2.89 -6.23 11.74
N GLY A 33 2.96 -7.34 11.02
CA GLY A 33 4.12 -7.76 10.21
C GLY A 33 5.04 -8.76 10.91
N GLN A 34 4.63 -9.26 12.07
CA GLN A 34 5.31 -10.33 12.79
C GLN A 34 5.14 -11.67 12.04
N ILE A 35 6.11 -12.57 12.20
CA ILE A 35 5.95 -13.96 11.75
C ILE A 35 4.94 -14.66 12.67
N LEU A 36 3.89 -15.24 12.08
CA LEU A 36 2.85 -15.95 12.80
C LEU A 36 3.37 -17.31 13.28
N THR A 37 3.85 -17.35 14.53
CA THR A 37 4.19 -18.61 15.22
C THR A 37 2.93 -19.24 15.82
N PRO A 38 2.93 -20.55 16.14
CA PRO A 38 1.81 -21.17 16.86
C PRO A 38 1.48 -20.44 18.17
N ALA A 39 2.48 -20.00 18.92
CA ALA A 39 2.29 -19.24 20.15
C ALA A 39 1.63 -17.87 19.91
N LEU A 40 2.06 -17.14 18.86
CA LEU A 40 1.44 -15.87 18.50
C LEU A 40 -0.01 -16.06 18.01
N PHE A 41 -0.26 -17.11 17.24
CA PHE A 41 -1.61 -17.46 16.79
C PHE A 41 -2.54 -17.74 17.97
N GLU A 42 -2.15 -18.60 18.91
CA GLU A 42 -2.96 -18.91 20.09
C GLU A 42 -3.16 -17.69 20.99
N TYR A 43 -2.15 -16.84 21.14
CA TYR A 43 -2.27 -15.57 21.85
C TYR A 43 -3.32 -14.65 21.19
N LYS A 44 -3.26 -14.49 19.86
CA LYS A 44 -4.20 -13.64 19.12
C LYS A 44 -5.61 -14.23 19.11
N LEU A 45 -5.75 -15.55 18.98
CA LEU A 45 -7.04 -16.23 19.05
C LEU A 45 -7.75 -16.00 20.39
N LYS A 46 -7.00 -15.99 21.50
CA LYS A 46 -7.55 -15.64 22.82
C LYS A 46 -7.93 -14.16 22.92
N GLN A 47 -7.15 -13.29 22.28
CA GLN A 47 -7.38 -11.85 22.28
C GLN A 47 -8.61 -11.46 21.41
N TYR A 48 -8.80 -12.12 20.27
CA TYR A 48 -9.81 -11.81 19.25
C TYR A 48 -10.55 -13.09 18.79
N PRO A 49 -11.34 -13.73 19.68
CA PRO A 49 -11.93 -15.03 19.39
C PRO A 49 -12.96 -15.00 18.26
N LEU A 50 -13.63 -13.86 18.03
CA LEU A 50 -14.64 -13.72 16.98
C LEU A 50 -13.99 -13.51 15.60
N GLU A 51 -13.03 -12.59 15.53
CA GLU A 51 -12.36 -12.19 14.28
C GLU A 51 -11.43 -13.29 13.77
N ILE A 52 -10.79 -14.04 14.67
CA ILE A 52 -9.82 -15.09 14.32
C ILE A 52 -10.46 -16.48 14.37
N GLY A 53 -11.33 -16.76 15.36
CA GLY A 53 -11.87 -18.10 15.58
C GLY A 53 -12.65 -18.65 14.39
N GLN A 54 -13.43 -17.81 13.70
CA GLN A 54 -14.17 -18.19 12.50
C GLN A 54 -13.27 -18.58 11.31
N TYR A 55 -11.99 -18.25 11.35
CA TYR A 55 -11.00 -18.55 10.30
C TYR A 55 -9.83 -19.40 10.82
N LYS A 56 -9.96 -20.03 12.00
CA LYS A 56 -8.88 -20.76 12.67
C LYS A 56 -8.15 -21.73 11.73
N ASP A 57 -8.88 -22.65 11.11
CA ASP A 57 -8.31 -23.67 10.24
C ASP A 57 -7.62 -23.04 9.02
N TYR A 58 -8.24 -22.04 8.41
CA TYR A 58 -7.68 -21.32 7.27
C TYR A 58 -6.36 -20.64 7.63
N ILE A 59 -6.31 -19.93 8.77
CA ILE A 59 -5.10 -19.23 9.22
C ILE A 59 -3.99 -20.24 9.51
N GLN A 60 -4.30 -21.34 10.22
CA GLN A 60 -3.32 -22.36 10.55
C GLN A 60 -2.72 -23.01 9.30
N SER A 61 -3.54 -23.33 8.30
CA SER A 61 -3.07 -23.97 7.06
C SER A 61 -2.32 -23.01 6.13
N ASN A 62 -2.61 -21.71 6.13
CA ASN A 62 -2.11 -20.79 5.12
C ASN A 62 -1.03 -19.80 5.61
N TYR A 63 -1.04 -19.44 6.89
CA TYR A 63 -0.27 -18.30 7.41
C TYR A 63 0.73 -18.62 8.51
N LEU A 64 0.73 -19.81 9.10
CA LEU A 64 1.79 -20.20 10.03
C LEU A 64 3.16 -20.11 9.35
N GLY A 65 4.12 -19.49 10.05
CA GLY A 65 5.47 -19.24 9.54
C GLY A 65 5.58 -18.08 8.54
N LYS A 66 4.47 -17.45 8.15
CA LYS A 66 4.46 -16.25 7.29
C LYS A 66 4.32 -14.98 8.13
N ARG A 67 4.68 -13.84 7.54
CA ARG A 67 4.36 -12.55 8.12
C ARG A 67 2.87 -12.26 7.96
N THR A 68 2.25 -11.74 9.01
CA THR A 68 0.83 -11.39 9.00
C THR A 68 0.59 -9.98 9.51
N VAL A 69 -0.41 -9.33 8.95
CA VAL A 69 -0.86 -7.98 9.29
C VAL A 69 -2.39 -7.96 9.36
N ASP A 70 -2.98 -6.98 10.04
CA ASP A 70 -4.31 -6.49 9.68
C ASP A 70 -4.21 -5.22 8.81
N CYS A 71 -5.34 -4.56 8.52
CA CYS A 71 -5.36 -3.41 7.61
C CYS A 71 -4.41 -2.29 8.05
N VAL A 72 -4.60 -1.76 9.26
CA VAL A 72 -3.71 -0.72 9.83
C VAL A 72 -2.35 -1.30 10.24
N GLY A 73 -2.30 -2.59 10.56
CA GLY A 73 -1.11 -3.37 10.87
C GLY A 73 -0.11 -3.39 9.73
N LEU A 74 -0.55 -3.30 8.49
CA LEU A 74 0.34 -3.12 7.33
C LEU A 74 1.10 -1.80 7.42
N ILE A 75 0.42 -0.69 7.71
CA ILE A 75 1.05 0.62 7.88
C ILE A 75 1.93 0.65 9.13
N LYS A 76 1.44 0.11 10.26
CA LYS A 76 2.22 -0.01 11.50
C LYS A 76 3.50 -0.81 11.27
N SER A 77 3.44 -1.88 10.49
CA SER A 77 4.61 -2.69 10.20
C SER A 77 5.74 -1.88 9.59
N TYR A 78 5.43 -0.86 8.77
CA TYR A 78 6.42 0.08 8.26
C TYR A 78 6.95 1.01 9.36
N LEU A 79 6.05 1.70 10.08
CA LEU A 79 6.41 2.65 11.15
C LEU A 79 7.24 2.01 12.28
N TRP A 80 7.09 0.70 12.45
CA TRP A 80 7.69 -0.09 13.52
C TRP A 80 8.90 -0.88 13.05
N TRP A 81 9.24 -0.81 11.76
CA TRP A 81 10.30 -1.63 11.17
C TRP A 81 11.69 -1.23 11.68
N ASP A 82 12.43 -2.21 12.24
CA ASP A 82 13.83 -2.03 12.68
C ASP A 82 14.86 -2.38 11.59
N GLY A 83 14.39 -2.67 10.37
CA GLY A 83 15.18 -3.18 9.25
C GLY A 83 14.96 -4.67 8.99
N LYS A 84 14.51 -5.43 9.99
CA LYS A 84 14.25 -6.88 9.89
C LYS A 84 12.85 -7.27 10.37
N ASN A 85 12.37 -6.68 11.45
CA ASN A 85 11.09 -6.98 12.08
C ASN A 85 10.42 -5.71 12.62
N PRO A 86 9.08 -5.72 12.77
CA PRO A 86 8.39 -4.63 13.42
C PRO A 86 8.53 -4.76 14.94
N LEU A 87 8.96 -3.69 15.61
CA LEU A 87 9.02 -3.57 17.06
C LEU A 87 7.82 -2.77 17.56
N TYR A 88 7.07 -3.34 18.49
CA TYR A 88 5.87 -2.70 19.03
C TYR A 88 6.16 -1.31 19.61
N LYS A 89 5.31 -0.32 19.28
CA LYS A 89 5.38 1.06 19.78
C LYS A 89 3.98 1.54 20.20
N ALA A 90 3.75 1.65 21.50
CA ALA A 90 2.43 1.98 22.06
C ALA A 90 1.91 3.36 21.61
N GLU A 91 2.81 4.31 21.36
CA GLU A 91 2.48 5.69 20.99
C GLU A 91 1.74 5.77 19.66
N THR A 92 2.00 4.81 18.78
CA THR A 92 1.48 4.75 17.41
C THR A 92 0.58 3.53 17.18
N ASP A 93 0.22 2.80 18.24
CA ASP A 93 -0.74 1.70 18.18
C ASP A 93 -2.17 2.22 18.14
N LYS A 94 -2.59 2.66 16.94
CA LYS A 94 -3.90 3.27 16.68
C LYS A 94 -4.73 2.43 15.71
N THR A 95 -6.05 2.46 15.82
CA THR A 95 -6.93 1.81 14.83
C THR A 95 -6.91 2.58 13.51
N ALA A 96 -7.45 2.00 12.43
CA ALA A 96 -7.62 2.70 11.15
C ALA A 96 -8.38 4.03 11.33
N ASP A 97 -9.49 4.00 12.08
CA ASP A 97 -10.32 5.18 12.35
C ASP A 97 -9.55 6.26 13.11
N VAL A 98 -8.79 5.89 14.15
CA VAL A 98 -8.01 6.86 14.93
C VAL A 98 -6.86 7.42 14.10
N LEU A 99 -6.21 6.60 13.27
CA LEU A 99 -5.14 7.06 12.37
C LEU A 99 -5.68 8.09 11.37
N PHE A 100 -6.85 7.83 10.78
CA PHE A 100 -7.54 8.79 9.91
C PHE A 100 -7.95 10.08 10.64
N GLN A 101 -8.45 9.97 11.87
CA GLN A 101 -8.80 11.14 12.68
C GLN A 101 -7.58 12.01 13.02
N MET A 102 -6.44 11.39 13.33
CA MET A 102 -5.18 12.08 13.64
C MET A 102 -4.53 12.75 12.44
N ALA A 103 -4.83 12.31 11.21
CA ALA A 103 -4.24 12.89 10.01
C ALA A 103 -4.61 14.39 9.87
N VAL A 104 -3.58 15.21 9.67
CA VAL A 104 -3.70 16.66 9.47
C VAL A 104 -4.22 16.96 8.06
N GLU A 105 -3.63 16.30 7.05
CA GLU A 105 -4.03 16.43 5.66
C GLU A 105 -4.86 15.21 5.23
N LYS A 106 -6.11 15.45 4.85
CA LYS A 106 -7.08 14.44 4.42
C LYS A 106 -8.19 15.08 3.59
N GLY A 107 -8.89 14.26 2.81
CA GLY A 107 -9.97 14.73 1.94
C GLY A 107 -10.89 13.61 1.47
N ASN A 108 -11.90 13.97 0.67
CA ASN A 108 -12.76 13.00 0.00
C ASN A 108 -11.95 12.21 -1.04
N ILE A 109 -12.29 10.93 -1.26
CA ILE A 109 -11.58 10.09 -2.23
C ILE A 109 -11.56 10.69 -3.65
N SER A 110 -12.57 11.48 -4.02
CA SER A 110 -12.64 12.14 -5.33
C SER A 110 -11.56 13.20 -5.54
N THR A 111 -10.88 13.64 -4.47
CA THR A 111 -9.78 14.62 -4.52
C THR A 111 -8.45 13.98 -4.13
N LEU A 112 -8.33 12.65 -4.23
CA LEU A 112 -7.10 11.92 -3.93
C LEU A 112 -5.93 12.54 -4.71
N PRO A 113 -4.89 13.06 -4.04
CA PRO A 113 -3.69 13.50 -4.74
C PRO A 113 -2.97 12.28 -5.32
N ASP A 114 -2.38 12.44 -6.49
CA ASP A 114 -1.60 11.38 -7.13
C ASP A 114 -0.19 11.25 -6.52
N ILE A 115 -0.17 10.99 -5.21
CA ILE A 115 1.03 10.88 -4.39
C ILE A 115 1.03 9.50 -3.74
N GLY A 116 1.99 8.66 -4.12
CA GLY A 116 2.19 7.34 -3.51
C GLY A 116 2.46 7.45 -2.00
N GLY A 117 1.94 6.49 -1.24
CA GLY A 117 2.07 6.42 0.22
C GLY A 117 0.99 7.19 0.97
N VAL A 118 0.08 7.89 0.29
CA VAL A 118 -1.17 8.37 0.91
C VAL A 118 -2.05 7.16 1.25
N ALA A 119 -2.70 7.19 2.40
CA ALA A 119 -3.65 6.16 2.76
C ALA A 119 -5.04 6.45 2.19
N VAL A 120 -5.74 5.41 1.76
CA VAL A 120 -7.15 5.45 1.39
C VAL A 120 -7.97 4.73 2.45
N TYR A 121 -9.15 5.25 2.75
CA TYR A 121 -9.90 4.89 3.94
C TYR A 121 -11.41 4.82 3.69
N TYR A 122 -12.05 3.88 4.36
CA TYR A 122 -13.46 3.92 4.72
C TYR A 122 -13.61 3.41 6.16
N LYS A 123 -14.74 3.64 6.80
CA LYS A 123 -14.93 3.31 8.22
C LYS A 123 -14.50 1.87 8.54
N GLY A 124 -13.52 1.72 9.44
CA GLY A 124 -12.98 0.44 9.87
C GLY A 124 -11.86 -0.16 9.00
N HIS A 125 -11.48 0.47 7.87
CA HIS A 125 -10.51 -0.12 6.95
C HIS A 125 -9.61 0.92 6.28
N ILE A 126 -8.36 0.54 6.03
CA ILE A 126 -7.35 1.41 5.45
C ILE A 126 -6.42 0.63 4.50
N GLY A 127 -6.02 1.28 3.42
CA GLY A 127 -5.04 0.77 2.46
C GLY A 127 -4.05 1.88 2.06
N VAL A 128 -3.01 1.53 1.33
CA VAL A 128 -1.98 2.47 0.87
C VAL A 128 -2.07 2.63 -0.64
N TYR A 129 -2.32 3.86 -1.11
CA TYR A 129 -2.27 4.21 -2.53
C TYR A 129 -0.82 4.15 -3.01
N VAL A 130 -0.57 3.42 -4.09
CA VAL A 130 0.79 3.20 -4.63
C VAL A 130 1.01 3.84 -6.01
N GLY A 131 0.09 4.71 -6.45
CA GLY A 131 0.12 5.37 -7.76
C GLY A 131 -0.72 4.67 -8.81
N ASN A 132 -0.98 5.34 -9.93
CA ASN A 132 -1.67 4.79 -11.11
C ASN A 132 -3.01 4.08 -10.80
N GLY A 133 -3.80 4.66 -9.89
CA GLY A 133 -5.09 4.05 -9.51
C GLY A 133 -4.98 2.72 -8.76
N LYS A 134 -3.81 2.38 -8.20
CA LYS A 134 -3.56 1.13 -7.46
C LYS A 134 -3.44 1.34 -5.97
N VAL A 135 -3.92 0.36 -5.21
CA VAL A 135 -3.89 0.34 -3.74
C VAL A 135 -3.39 -1.01 -3.26
N ILE A 136 -2.42 -1.02 -2.35
CA ILE A 136 -2.04 -2.21 -1.59
C ILE A 136 -2.74 -2.18 -0.23
N GLU A 137 -3.46 -3.26 0.08
CA GLU A 137 -4.22 -3.39 1.33
C GLU A 137 -4.11 -4.81 1.90
N ALA A 138 -4.12 -4.91 3.23
CA ALA A 138 -4.39 -6.18 3.90
C ALA A 138 -5.91 -6.36 3.96
N ARG A 139 -6.48 -7.03 2.95
CA ARG A 139 -7.92 -6.98 2.64
C ARG A 139 -8.82 -7.77 3.60
N GLY A 140 -8.28 -8.81 4.22
CA GLY A 140 -9.01 -9.69 5.11
C GLY A 140 -8.47 -11.12 5.08
N THR A 141 -8.91 -11.96 6.02
CA THR A 141 -8.30 -13.26 6.31
C THR A 141 -8.19 -14.20 5.11
N LYS A 142 -9.19 -14.21 4.20
CA LYS A 142 -9.15 -15.08 3.02
C LYS A 142 -8.29 -14.54 1.87
N TYR A 143 -7.78 -13.33 1.99
CA TYR A 143 -7.04 -12.65 0.92
C TYR A 143 -5.58 -12.39 1.27
N GLY A 144 -5.30 -11.94 2.49
CA GLY A 144 -3.97 -11.45 2.86
C GLY A 144 -3.71 -10.03 2.35
N VAL A 145 -2.44 -9.71 2.10
CA VAL A 145 -2.02 -8.48 1.42
C VAL A 145 -2.18 -8.63 -0.09
N VAL A 146 -2.92 -7.71 -0.71
CA VAL A 146 -3.25 -7.74 -2.14
C VAL A 146 -3.13 -6.34 -2.76
N GLU A 147 -2.91 -6.28 -4.07
CA GLU A 147 -3.14 -5.08 -4.88
C GLU A 147 -4.58 -5.07 -5.40
N THR A 148 -5.23 -3.91 -5.32
CA THR A 148 -6.55 -3.67 -5.89
C THR A 148 -6.55 -2.40 -6.73
N ASN A 149 -7.51 -2.28 -7.66
CA ASN A 149 -7.78 -1.00 -8.28
C ASN A 149 -8.55 -0.12 -7.29
N LEU A 150 -8.19 1.16 -7.23
CA LEU A 150 -8.83 2.17 -6.39
C LEU A 150 -10.36 2.19 -6.58
N VAL A 151 -10.79 2.08 -7.84
CA VAL A 151 -12.20 2.17 -8.24
C VAL A 151 -13.03 0.93 -7.87
N ASP A 152 -12.39 -0.22 -7.62
CA ASP A 152 -13.07 -1.49 -7.31
C ASP A 152 -13.41 -1.63 -5.82
N ARG A 153 -13.07 -0.61 -5.02
CA ARG A 153 -13.14 -0.64 -3.56
C ARG A 153 -13.91 0.58 -3.06
N PRO A 154 -14.70 0.45 -1.97
CA PRO A 154 -15.59 1.50 -1.48
C PRO A 154 -14.84 2.55 -0.65
N TRP A 155 -13.67 3.00 -1.11
CA TRP A 155 -12.92 4.06 -0.44
C TRP A 155 -13.74 5.34 -0.41
N THR A 156 -13.72 6.05 0.70
CA THR A 156 -14.52 7.27 0.91
C THR A 156 -13.65 8.50 1.10
N HIS A 157 -12.46 8.31 1.67
CA HIS A 157 -11.54 9.39 1.99
C HIS A 157 -10.09 8.95 1.74
N TRP A 158 -9.20 9.94 1.68
CA TRP A 158 -7.76 9.73 1.75
C TRP A 158 -7.18 10.54 2.91
N CYS A 159 -6.01 10.14 3.39
CA CYS A 159 -5.25 10.90 4.37
C CYS A 159 -3.73 10.66 4.25
N LYS A 160 -2.94 11.70 4.52
CA LYS A 160 -1.50 11.51 4.80
C LYS A 160 -1.35 10.77 6.13
N VAL A 161 -0.64 9.66 6.11
CA VAL A 161 -0.38 8.81 7.27
C VAL A 161 0.40 9.62 8.31
N PRO A 162 -0.10 9.75 9.55
CA PRO A 162 0.66 10.38 10.63
C PRO A 162 2.04 9.73 10.79
N PHE A 163 3.05 10.53 11.18
CA PHE A 163 4.44 10.10 11.37
C PHE A 163 5.21 9.70 10.10
N VAL A 164 4.56 9.75 8.93
CA VAL A 164 5.20 9.61 7.62
C VAL A 164 5.51 10.99 7.07
N LYS A 165 6.75 11.21 6.65
CA LYS A 165 7.15 12.40 5.91
C LYS A 165 6.72 12.25 4.46
N TYR A 166 6.05 13.25 3.93
CA TYR A 166 5.68 13.30 2.52
C TYR A 166 6.65 14.25 1.84
N ASP A 167 7.52 13.68 1.01
CA ASP A 167 8.17 14.46 -0.04
C ASP A 167 7.27 14.31 -1.29
N ASP A 168 7.22 15.31 -2.16
CA ASP A 168 6.40 15.25 -3.40
C ASP A 168 6.77 14.06 -4.30
N GLY A 169 7.90 13.40 -4.01
CA GLY A 169 8.35 12.17 -4.65
C GLY A 169 8.62 12.34 -6.13
N PRO A 170 9.24 11.35 -6.79
CA PRO A 170 9.16 11.26 -8.24
C PRO A 170 7.70 10.97 -8.62
N HIS A 171 7.21 11.66 -9.65
CA HIS A 171 5.88 11.38 -10.22
C HIS A 171 5.79 9.90 -10.61
N TRP A 172 4.62 9.26 -10.57
CA TRP A 172 4.49 7.83 -10.97
C TRP A 172 4.96 7.57 -12.40
N ALA A 173 4.86 8.59 -13.25
CA ALA A 173 5.28 8.56 -14.64
C ALA A 173 6.80 8.77 -14.82
N GLU A 174 7.56 8.98 -13.75
CA GLU A 174 9.01 9.23 -13.80
C GLU A 174 9.77 8.04 -14.37
N ASP A 175 9.40 6.81 -13.99
CA ASP A 175 10.02 5.59 -14.52
C ASP A 175 9.71 5.43 -16.01
N SER A 176 8.46 5.70 -16.40
CA SER A 176 8.03 5.66 -17.81
C SER A 176 8.74 6.74 -18.64
N TYR A 177 8.86 7.96 -18.11
CA TYR A 177 9.60 9.04 -18.73
C TYR A 177 11.09 8.71 -18.86
N SER A 178 11.70 8.15 -17.82
CA SER A 178 13.11 7.77 -17.87
C SER A 178 13.37 6.63 -18.86
N TYR A 179 12.44 5.69 -18.98
CA TYR A 179 12.49 4.66 -20.02
C TYR A 179 12.38 5.25 -21.43
N LEU A 180 11.45 6.18 -21.65
CA LEU A 180 11.18 6.76 -22.97
C LEU A 180 12.23 7.78 -23.40
N LYS A 181 12.73 8.65 -22.52
CA LYS A 181 13.70 9.71 -22.87
C LYS A 181 15.03 9.17 -23.43
N GLU A 182 15.36 7.92 -23.12
CA GLU A 182 16.54 7.22 -23.66
C GLU A 182 16.33 6.72 -25.10
N ARG A 183 15.09 6.73 -25.59
CA ARG A 183 14.66 6.09 -26.86
C ARG A 183 14.02 7.08 -27.82
N ILE A 184 13.35 8.11 -27.30
CA ILE A 184 12.68 9.15 -28.09
C ILE A 184 13.04 10.55 -27.57
N VAL A 185 12.90 11.55 -28.43
CA VAL A 185 13.01 12.95 -28.03
C VAL A 185 11.72 13.36 -27.32
N VAL A 186 11.82 13.65 -26.02
CA VAL A 186 10.73 14.21 -25.23
C VAL A 186 11.02 15.69 -25.01
N HIS A 187 10.23 16.56 -25.66
CA HIS A 187 10.45 18.00 -25.60
C HIS A 187 10.04 18.61 -24.24
N GLU A 188 9.08 18.00 -23.56
CA GLU A 188 8.49 18.57 -22.35
C GLU A 188 8.08 17.47 -21.36
N LYS A 189 8.23 17.76 -20.07
CA LYS A 189 7.91 16.84 -18.98
C LYS A 189 6.69 17.35 -18.22
N ARG A 190 5.49 17.04 -18.73
CA ARG A 190 4.20 17.51 -18.19
C ARG A 190 3.30 16.34 -17.79
N PHE A 191 3.51 15.81 -16.59
CA PHE A 191 2.88 14.54 -16.22
C PHE A 191 1.37 14.61 -15.92
N ASN A 192 0.88 15.78 -15.50
CA ASN A 192 -0.49 15.97 -15.06
C ASN A 192 -1.37 16.66 -16.11
N ASP A 193 -0.82 16.97 -17.28
CA ASP A 193 -1.58 17.57 -18.37
C ASP A 193 -2.53 16.50 -18.95
N PRO A 194 -3.81 16.84 -19.21
CA PRO A 194 -4.74 15.91 -19.83
C PRO A 194 -4.32 15.60 -21.28
N VAL A 195 -4.42 14.33 -21.67
CA VAL A 195 -4.23 13.88 -23.06
C VAL A 195 -5.59 13.55 -23.68
N THR A 196 -5.83 13.95 -24.92
CA THR A 196 -7.06 13.63 -25.63
C THR A 196 -7.06 12.18 -26.11
N ARG A 197 -8.25 11.57 -26.25
CA ARG A 197 -8.37 10.22 -26.81
C ARG A 197 -7.80 10.13 -28.24
N GLY A 198 -7.90 11.21 -29.01
CA GLY A 198 -7.36 11.28 -30.37
C GLY A 198 -5.83 11.19 -30.39
N GLU A 199 -5.15 11.94 -29.51
CA GLU A 199 -3.69 11.86 -29.35
C GLU A 199 -3.25 10.46 -28.90
N VAL A 200 -3.97 9.86 -27.94
CA VAL A 200 -3.70 8.48 -27.49
C VAL A 200 -3.85 7.48 -28.62
N PHE A 201 -4.90 7.56 -29.43
CA PHE A 201 -5.11 6.66 -30.57
C PHE A 201 -4.09 6.86 -31.68
N ALA A 202 -3.70 8.09 -31.99
CA ALA A 202 -2.67 8.36 -32.97
C ALA A 202 -1.32 7.75 -32.55
N LEU A 203 -0.93 7.92 -31.27
CA LEU A 203 0.29 7.32 -30.72
C LEU A 203 0.23 5.79 -30.73
N LEU A 204 -0.88 5.21 -30.27
CA LEU A 204 -1.06 3.75 -30.24
C LEU A 204 -1.01 3.15 -31.65
N ALA A 205 -1.64 3.79 -32.65
CA ALA A 205 -1.59 3.33 -34.03
C ALA A 205 -0.15 3.26 -34.56
N GLN A 206 0.68 4.28 -34.29
CA GLN A 206 2.09 4.28 -34.67
C GLN A 206 2.91 3.17 -33.98
N VAL A 207 2.68 2.95 -32.69
CA VAL A 207 3.40 1.89 -31.93
C VAL A 207 2.98 0.51 -32.43
N VAL A 208 1.68 0.28 -32.63
CA VAL A 208 1.17 -1.02 -33.08
C VAL A 208 1.61 -1.32 -34.52
N SER A 209 1.65 -0.33 -35.42
CA SER A 209 2.13 -0.56 -36.80
C SER A 209 3.57 -1.05 -36.87
N LEU A 210 4.41 -0.71 -35.88
CA LEU A 210 5.80 -1.20 -35.80
C LEU A 210 5.91 -2.66 -35.32
N LEU A 211 4.82 -3.23 -34.81
CA LEU A 211 4.75 -4.64 -34.38
C LEU A 211 4.14 -5.55 -35.45
N ASP A 212 3.49 -4.95 -36.46
CA ASP A 212 2.85 -5.65 -37.59
C ASP A 212 3.82 -5.88 -38.78
N GLU A 213 5.08 -5.44 -38.66
CA GLU A 213 6.21 -5.70 -39.58
C GLU A 213 7.13 -6.81 -39.05
#